data_AF-A0A507E3J7-F1
#
_entry.id   AF-A0A507E3J7-F1
#
_cell.length_a   1.000
_cell.length_b   1.000
_cell.length_c   1.000
_cell.angle_alpha   90.00
_cell.angle_beta   90.00
_cell.angle_gamma   90.00
#
_symmetry.space_group_name_H-M   'P 1'
#
loop_
_entity.id
_entity.type
_entity.pdbx_description
1 polymer ?
#
loop_
_entity_poly.entity_id
_entity_poly.type
_entity_poly.pdbx_seq_one_letter_code
_entity_poly.pdbx_strand_id
1 'polypeptide(L)'
;MERSPLASPSMAAGEFSFSEVVPPVNGSKSPSPPNSSSSIVSDSEEANGKTVPGAETPKPKKKKTGLDARPVNTGDFEPERHFYPRVLNANIHPLVASFFSLGNERILARYTHLNPQVNSAALKELLAYKPTYFRWAGSDLFNVTTASGHRQMIIVETNSCPSGQKSMPLLSDPEEHGGYGVVIDLTFKELILQADKSLGDLAVVCDKNMMEASGYAAVMAESTGERVWIAEYYLEDPDPPVKWEDGIMSVRDDKKGKFLGMPLVYVVKIINPS
;
A
#
# COMPACT_ATOMS: atom_id res chain seq x y z
N MET A 1 -50.73 9.65 -28.59
CA MET A 1 -49.67 8.65 -28.86
C MET A 1 -48.81 8.57 -27.61
N GLU A 2 -49.15 7.60 -26.76
CA GLU A 2 -48.48 7.32 -25.50
C GLU A 2 -47.06 6.79 -25.75
N ARG A 3 -46.12 7.23 -24.90
CA ARG A 3 -44.74 6.72 -24.90
C ARG A 3 -44.68 5.48 -24.02
N SER A 4 -44.35 4.35 -24.62
CA SER A 4 -44.00 3.10 -23.94
C SER A 4 -42.63 3.23 -23.23
N PRO A 5 -42.46 2.69 -22.01
CA PRO A 5 -41.15 2.59 -21.37
C PRO A 5 -40.43 1.29 -21.78
N LEU A 6 -39.16 1.38 -22.17
CA LEU A 6 -38.30 0.22 -22.38
C LEU A 6 -37.90 -0.40 -21.04
N ALA A 7 -38.15 -1.70 -20.91
CA ALA A 7 -37.75 -2.54 -19.79
C ALA A 7 -36.24 -2.83 -19.80
N SER A 8 -35.65 -2.85 -18.61
CA SER A 8 -34.28 -3.26 -18.31
C SER A 8 -34.19 -4.79 -18.22
N PRO A 9 -33.19 -5.47 -18.80
CA PRO A 9 -33.04 -6.90 -18.58
C PRO A 9 -32.29 -7.19 -17.27
N SER A 10 -32.96 -7.90 -16.38
CA SER A 10 -32.42 -8.59 -15.22
C SER A 10 -31.53 -9.76 -15.68
N MET A 11 -30.26 -9.76 -15.28
CA MET A 11 -29.37 -10.92 -15.38
C MET A 11 -29.42 -11.67 -14.05
N ALA A 12 -30.01 -12.86 -14.08
CA ALA A 12 -30.07 -13.78 -12.96
C ALA A 12 -28.66 -14.28 -12.60
N ALA A 13 -28.33 -14.26 -11.32
CA ALA A 13 -27.14 -14.89 -10.77
C ALA A 13 -27.30 -16.41 -10.85
N GLY A 14 -26.47 -17.08 -11.66
CA GLY A 14 -26.35 -18.53 -11.66
C GLY A 14 -25.54 -18.99 -10.46
N GLU A 15 -26.16 -19.79 -9.59
CA GLU A 15 -25.50 -20.49 -8.50
C GLU A 15 -24.48 -21.50 -9.06
N PHE A 16 -23.20 -21.30 -8.74
CA PHE A 16 -22.15 -22.31 -8.98
C PHE A 16 -21.98 -23.15 -7.72
N SER A 17 -22.41 -24.41 -7.79
CA SER A 17 -22.19 -25.43 -6.75
C SER A 17 -20.76 -25.97 -6.85
N PHE A 18 -20.00 -25.86 -5.76
CA PHE A 18 -18.67 -26.45 -5.63
C PHE A 18 -18.80 -27.84 -5.01
N SER A 19 -18.57 -28.90 -5.80
CA SER A 19 -18.48 -30.27 -5.27
C SER A 19 -17.13 -30.46 -4.58
N GLU A 20 -17.17 -30.79 -3.29
CA GLU A 20 -16.04 -31.20 -2.45
C GLU A 20 -15.24 -32.33 -3.12
N VAL A 21 -13.95 -32.09 -3.40
CA VAL A 21 -13.01 -33.14 -3.83
C VAL A 21 -12.15 -33.53 -2.63
N VAL A 22 -12.44 -34.71 -2.07
CA VAL A 22 -11.67 -35.32 -0.98
C VAL A 22 -10.33 -35.85 -1.52
N PRO A 23 -9.17 -35.54 -0.89
CA PRO A 23 -7.88 -36.06 -1.34
C PRO A 23 -7.68 -37.53 -0.91
N PRO A 24 -7.03 -38.38 -1.72
CA PRO A 24 -6.75 -39.75 -1.33
C PRO A 24 -5.55 -39.81 -0.38
N VAL A 25 -5.72 -40.56 0.71
CA VAL A 25 -4.67 -41.01 1.62
C VAL A 25 -4.00 -42.24 1.02
N ASN A 26 -2.69 -42.17 0.73
CA ASN A 26 -1.76 -43.27 1.04
C ASN A 26 -0.30 -42.87 0.82
N GLY A 27 0.53 -43.29 1.77
CA GLY A 27 1.96 -43.01 1.81
C GLY A 27 2.81 -44.00 1.03
N SER A 28 3.95 -43.49 0.56
CA SER A 28 5.16 -44.28 0.32
C SER A 28 6.36 -43.34 0.26
N LYS A 29 7.35 -43.60 1.12
CA LYS A 29 8.66 -42.92 1.16
C LYS A 29 9.55 -43.40 0.00
N SER A 30 10.34 -42.50 -0.59
CA SER A 30 11.76 -42.66 -1.01
C SER A 30 12.21 -41.46 -1.89
N PRO A 31 13.50 -41.29 -2.24
CA PRO A 31 14.50 -40.54 -1.48
C PRO A 31 15.06 -39.30 -2.22
N SER A 32 15.59 -38.33 -1.47
CA SER A 32 16.23 -37.11 -1.98
C SER A 32 17.69 -37.34 -2.41
N PRO A 33 18.19 -36.71 -3.51
CA PRO A 33 19.63 -36.55 -3.78
C PRO A 33 20.18 -35.17 -3.34
N PRO A 34 21.51 -34.97 -3.34
CA PRO A 34 22.23 -34.35 -2.22
C PRO A 34 22.51 -32.85 -2.33
N ASN A 35 22.72 -32.25 -1.16
CA ASN A 35 23.25 -30.91 -0.91
C ASN A 35 24.70 -30.75 -1.39
N SER A 36 25.02 -29.59 -1.98
CA SER A 36 26.34 -28.98 -1.91
C SER A 36 26.24 -27.59 -1.27
N SER A 37 26.90 -27.47 -0.13
CA SER A 37 26.97 -26.36 0.81
C SER A 37 27.75 -25.14 0.31
N SER A 38 27.30 -23.94 0.72
CA SER A 38 28.21 -22.95 1.30
C SER A 38 27.46 -22.10 2.33
N SER A 39 27.73 -22.42 3.59
CA SER A 39 27.31 -21.78 4.82
C SER A 39 27.95 -20.40 5.02
N ILE A 40 27.17 -19.42 5.48
CA ILE A 40 27.64 -18.42 6.44
C ILE A 40 26.72 -18.48 7.66
N VAL A 41 27.39 -18.56 8.80
CA VAL A 41 26.97 -18.99 10.12
C VAL A 41 26.03 -17.98 10.78
N SER A 42 24.91 -18.46 11.32
CA SER A 42 24.19 -17.81 12.42
C SER A 42 24.41 -18.64 13.67
N ASP A 43 25.23 -18.14 14.59
CA ASP A 43 25.38 -18.76 15.91
C ASP A 43 24.08 -18.59 16.69
N SER A 44 23.36 -19.70 16.84
CA SER A 44 22.34 -19.90 17.86
C SER A 44 22.82 -21.06 18.73
N GLU A 45 23.48 -20.76 19.85
CA GLU A 45 23.77 -21.77 20.86
C GLU A 45 22.50 -22.17 21.61
N GLU A 46 22.33 -23.49 21.70
CA GLU A 46 21.24 -24.20 22.33
C GLU A 46 21.19 -24.05 23.85
N ALA A 47 19.96 -24.23 24.32
CA ALA A 47 19.53 -24.31 25.70
C ALA A 47 20.37 -25.25 26.58
N ASN A 48 20.79 -24.73 27.74
CA ASN A 48 20.98 -25.56 28.92
C ASN A 48 19.80 -25.34 29.88
N GLY A 49 19.02 -26.38 30.10
CA GLY A 49 17.80 -26.35 30.89
C GLY A 49 18.07 -26.09 32.38
N LYS A 50 17.64 -24.94 32.87
CA LYS A 50 17.23 -24.73 34.25
C LYS A 50 15.89 -24.01 34.26
N THR A 51 14.88 -24.72 34.75
CA THR A 51 13.54 -24.19 35.05
C THR A 51 13.63 -23.00 36.00
N VAL A 52 13.23 -21.82 35.52
CA VAL A 52 12.89 -20.67 36.36
C VAL A 52 11.40 -20.37 36.14
N PRO A 53 10.55 -20.42 37.19
CA PRO A 53 9.15 -20.06 37.07
C PRO A 53 9.01 -18.54 37.03
N GLY A 54 8.30 -18.02 36.02
CA GLY A 54 7.88 -16.61 35.97
C GLY A 54 8.43 -15.84 34.77
N ALA A 55 8.06 -16.24 33.54
CA ALA A 55 8.17 -15.32 32.40
C ALA A 55 6.97 -14.38 32.44
N GLU A 56 7.19 -13.12 32.84
CA GLU A 56 6.20 -12.06 32.67
C GLU A 56 5.76 -12.02 31.20
N THR A 57 4.45 -12.09 30.97
CA THR A 57 3.81 -11.68 29.72
C THR A 57 4.39 -10.35 29.24
N PRO A 58 4.61 -10.15 27.92
CA PRO A 58 5.16 -8.89 27.42
C PRO A 58 4.27 -7.74 27.91
N LYS A 59 4.86 -6.81 28.66
CA LYS A 59 4.16 -5.67 29.24
C LYS A 59 3.41 -4.92 28.12
N PRO A 60 2.13 -4.55 28.33
CA PRO A 60 1.39 -3.80 27.32
C PRO A 60 2.17 -2.53 27.01
N LYS A 61 2.43 -2.27 25.71
CA LYS A 61 3.03 -1.01 25.27
C LYS A 61 2.15 0.11 25.85
N LYS A 62 2.75 1.04 26.61
CA LYS A 62 2.04 2.17 27.22
C LYS A 62 1.16 2.84 26.17
N LYS A 63 -0.12 3.06 26.48
CA LYS A 63 -1.04 3.85 25.65
C LYS A 63 -0.40 5.24 25.44
N LYS A 64 -0.08 5.58 24.19
CA LYS A 64 0.23 6.97 23.85
C LYS A 64 -1.11 7.70 23.84
N THR A 65 -1.27 8.69 24.70
CA THR A 65 -2.49 9.49 24.82
C THR A 65 -2.14 10.93 24.54
N GLY A 66 -2.98 11.67 23.82
CA GLY A 66 -2.79 13.12 23.66
C GLY A 66 -1.64 13.50 22.72
N LEU A 67 -1.39 12.70 21.67
CA LEU A 67 -0.49 13.14 20.61
C LEU A 67 -1.16 14.27 19.83
N ASP A 68 -0.40 15.29 19.45
CA ASP A 68 -0.86 16.36 18.57
C ASP A 68 -0.32 16.15 17.16
N ALA A 69 -1.04 16.69 16.18
CA ALA A 69 -0.62 16.66 14.79
C ALA A 69 0.58 17.60 14.59
N ARG A 70 1.51 17.18 13.72
CA ARG A 70 2.74 17.93 13.43
C ARG A 70 2.65 18.56 12.04
N PRO A 71 2.95 19.85 11.87
CA PRO A 71 2.93 20.48 10.55
C PRO A 71 4.18 20.10 9.74
N VAL A 72 3.99 19.96 8.44
CA VAL A 72 5.01 19.80 7.40
C VAL A 72 4.75 20.86 6.33
N ASN A 73 5.80 21.53 5.90
CA ASN A 73 5.73 22.63 4.92
C ASN A 73 6.58 22.27 3.69
N THR A 74 6.38 23.04 2.62
CA THR A 74 7.22 22.98 1.42
C THR A 74 8.70 23.17 1.78
N GLY A 75 9.57 22.30 1.27
CA GLY A 75 11.01 22.32 1.56
C GLY A 75 11.43 21.55 2.82
N ASP A 76 10.49 20.89 3.52
CA ASP A 76 10.82 20.02 4.66
C ASP A 76 11.21 18.58 4.22
N PHE A 77 11.18 18.26 2.92
CA PHE A 77 11.55 16.94 2.41
C PHE A 77 13.06 16.71 2.50
N GLU A 78 13.43 15.67 3.24
CA GLU A 78 14.83 15.25 3.39
C GLU A 78 14.89 13.74 3.13
N PRO A 79 15.53 13.28 2.04
CA PRO A 79 15.52 11.87 1.66
C PRO A 79 15.88 10.89 2.79
N GLU A 80 16.84 11.24 3.64
CA GLU A 80 17.31 10.43 4.77
C GLU A 80 16.25 10.21 5.85
N ARG A 81 15.21 11.05 5.91
CA ARG A 81 14.08 10.90 6.84
C ARG A 81 13.01 9.95 6.34
N HIS A 82 12.98 9.69 5.02
CA HIS A 82 11.85 9.03 4.35
C HIS A 82 12.24 7.73 3.64
N PHE A 83 13.53 7.51 3.38
CA PHE A 83 14.06 6.29 2.80
C PHE A 83 14.97 5.54 3.77
N TYR A 84 15.06 4.22 3.62
CA TYR A 84 16.12 3.48 4.30
C TYR A 84 17.50 3.87 3.75
N PRO A 85 18.53 4.02 4.58
CA PRO A 85 19.88 4.41 4.12
C PRO A 85 20.43 3.52 3.00
N ARG A 86 20.15 2.20 3.05
CA ARG A 86 20.57 1.26 1.99
C ARG A 86 19.93 1.54 0.63
N VAL A 87 18.75 2.17 0.61
CA VAL A 87 17.96 2.45 -0.59
C VAL A 87 18.50 3.68 -1.29
N LEU A 88 18.86 4.72 -0.53
CA LEU A 88 19.50 5.92 -1.07
C LEU A 88 20.82 5.63 -1.79
N ASN A 89 21.51 4.56 -1.39
CA ASN A 89 22.75 4.12 -2.02
C ASN A 89 22.55 3.01 -3.07
N ALA A 90 21.32 2.59 -3.32
CA ALA A 90 21.04 1.48 -4.24
C ALA A 90 20.75 1.99 -5.65
N ASN A 91 21.38 1.36 -6.63
CA ASN A 91 21.04 1.55 -8.04
C ASN A 91 19.92 0.59 -8.44
N ILE A 92 18.90 1.10 -9.12
CA ILE A 92 17.84 0.27 -9.67
C ILE A 92 18.37 -0.62 -10.80
N HIS A 93 17.90 -1.88 -10.84
CA HIS A 93 18.28 -2.79 -11.91
C HIS A 93 17.71 -2.28 -13.26
N PRO A 94 18.50 -2.26 -14.37
CA PRO A 94 18.07 -1.69 -15.65
C PRO A 94 16.78 -2.29 -16.21
N LEU A 95 16.55 -3.59 -16.02
CA LEU A 95 15.29 -4.24 -16.41
C LEU A 95 14.08 -3.69 -15.65
N VAL A 96 14.24 -3.37 -14.37
CA VAL A 96 13.17 -2.81 -13.53
C VAL A 96 12.91 -1.37 -13.95
N ALA A 97 13.95 -0.56 -14.13
CA ALA A 97 13.81 0.80 -14.67
C ALA A 97 13.13 0.82 -16.06
N SER A 98 13.53 -0.11 -16.95
CA SER A 98 12.88 -0.28 -18.25
C SER A 98 11.41 -0.69 -18.12
N PHE A 99 11.03 -1.41 -17.07
CA PHE A 99 9.64 -1.79 -16.83
C PHE A 99 8.79 -0.57 -16.41
N PHE A 100 9.30 0.27 -15.51
CA PHE A 100 8.61 1.51 -15.08
C PHE A 100 8.39 2.53 -16.20
N SER A 101 9.23 2.49 -17.25
CA SER A 101 9.06 3.35 -18.43
C SER A 101 8.13 2.78 -19.51
N LEU A 102 7.49 1.62 -19.28
CA LEU A 102 6.54 1.05 -20.23
C LEU A 102 5.19 1.75 -20.12
N GLY A 103 4.79 2.44 -21.19
CA GLY A 103 3.40 2.87 -21.37
C GLY A 103 2.46 1.70 -21.70
N ASN A 104 1.16 1.94 -21.54
CA ASN A 104 0.10 0.97 -21.76
C ASN A 104 0.19 0.25 -23.12
N GLU A 105 0.53 0.94 -24.21
CA GLU A 105 0.66 0.34 -25.55
C GLU A 105 1.79 -0.71 -25.61
N ARG A 106 2.92 -0.47 -24.93
CA ARG A 106 4.03 -1.44 -24.89
C ARG A 106 3.71 -2.62 -23.98
N ILE A 107 2.99 -2.39 -22.88
CA ILE A 107 2.50 -3.45 -21.99
C ILE A 107 1.53 -4.35 -22.76
N LEU A 108 0.55 -3.75 -23.44
CA LEU A 108 -0.44 -4.43 -24.26
C LEU A 108 0.24 -5.34 -25.29
N ALA A 109 1.11 -4.77 -26.13
CA ALA A 109 1.80 -5.51 -27.19
C ALA A 109 2.61 -6.69 -26.64
N ARG A 110 3.34 -6.49 -25.53
CA ARG A 110 4.14 -7.56 -24.90
C ARG A 110 3.26 -8.66 -24.32
N TYR A 111 2.21 -8.29 -23.59
CA TYR A 111 1.36 -9.27 -22.92
C TYR A 111 0.58 -10.11 -23.93
N THR A 112 0.02 -9.50 -24.97
CA THR A 112 -0.73 -10.22 -26.02
C THR A 112 0.18 -11.08 -26.90
N HIS A 113 1.45 -10.69 -27.09
CA HIS A 113 2.42 -11.53 -27.79
C HIS A 113 2.72 -12.84 -27.03
N LEU A 114 2.86 -12.75 -25.69
CA LEU A 114 3.08 -13.91 -24.83
C LEU A 114 1.80 -14.71 -24.56
N ASN A 115 0.63 -14.08 -24.72
CA ASN A 115 -0.68 -14.67 -24.44
C ASN A 115 -1.66 -14.43 -25.61
N PRO A 116 -1.50 -15.13 -26.75
CA PRO A 116 -2.29 -14.87 -27.96
C PRO A 116 -3.80 -15.05 -27.81
N GLN A 117 -4.24 -15.81 -26.80
CA GLN A 117 -5.64 -16.03 -26.45
C GLN A 117 -6.33 -14.81 -25.81
N VAL A 118 -5.57 -13.80 -25.38
CA VAL A 118 -6.11 -12.64 -24.67
C VAL A 118 -6.73 -11.66 -25.66
N ASN A 119 -7.94 -11.18 -25.36
CA ASN A 119 -8.58 -10.13 -26.14
C ASN A 119 -7.86 -8.78 -25.90
N SER A 120 -7.15 -8.32 -26.93
CA SER A 120 -6.38 -7.07 -26.90
C SER A 120 -7.26 -5.82 -26.61
N ALA A 121 -8.47 -5.77 -27.16
CA ALA A 121 -9.38 -4.64 -26.93
C ALA A 121 -9.83 -4.56 -25.47
N ALA A 122 -10.23 -5.68 -24.88
CA ALA A 122 -10.62 -5.74 -23.47
C ALA A 122 -9.44 -5.40 -22.53
N LEU A 123 -8.22 -5.87 -22.85
CA LEU A 123 -7.03 -5.53 -22.07
C LEU A 123 -6.69 -4.04 -22.17
N LYS A 124 -6.86 -3.42 -23.35
CA LYS A 124 -6.67 -1.98 -23.53
C LYS A 124 -7.63 -1.17 -22.69
N GLU A 125 -8.91 -1.55 -22.67
CA GLU A 125 -9.92 -0.92 -21.82
C GLU A 125 -9.57 -1.05 -20.33
N LEU A 126 -9.13 -2.24 -19.90
CA LEU A 126 -8.72 -2.49 -18.52
C LEU A 126 -7.51 -1.64 -18.10
N LEU A 127 -6.49 -1.50 -18.97
CA LEU A 127 -5.32 -0.66 -18.70
C LEU A 127 -5.65 0.85 -18.68
N ALA A 128 -6.75 1.26 -19.32
CA ALA A 128 -7.21 2.65 -19.33
C ALA A 128 -8.17 2.99 -18.18
N TYR A 129 -8.70 1.98 -17.49
CA TYR A 129 -9.67 2.16 -16.41
C TYR A 129 -9.07 2.96 -15.24
N LYS A 130 -9.81 3.95 -14.76
CA LYS A 130 -9.49 4.74 -13.56
C LYS A 130 -10.60 4.56 -12.52
N PRO A 131 -10.32 3.95 -11.36
CA PRO A 131 -11.32 3.74 -10.34
C PRO A 131 -11.73 5.06 -9.67
N THR A 132 -13.02 5.17 -9.30
CA THR A 132 -13.54 6.37 -8.62
C THR A 132 -13.08 6.45 -7.17
N TYR A 133 -13.16 5.33 -6.44
CA TYR A 133 -12.95 5.30 -4.98
C TYR A 133 -11.61 4.67 -4.55
N PHE A 134 -11.08 3.75 -5.35
CA PHE A 134 -9.94 2.91 -4.97
C PHE A 134 -8.72 3.18 -5.86
N ARG A 135 -8.18 4.40 -5.77
CA ARG A 135 -7.14 4.90 -6.70
C ARG A 135 -5.73 4.39 -6.43
N TRP A 136 -5.46 3.92 -5.22
CA TRP A 136 -4.16 3.41 -4.81
C TRP A 136 -4.33 2.09 -4.09
N ALA A 137 -3.60 1.07 -4.54
CA ALA A 137 -3.65 -0.26 -3.97
C ALA A 137 -2.30 -0.96 -4.15
N GLY A 138 -1.98 -1.85 -3.22
CA GLY A 138 -0.89 -2.80 -3.38
C GLY A 138 -1.48 -4.19 -3.45
N SER A 139 -0.81 -5.11 -4.14
CA SER A 139 -1.23 -6.50 -4.16
C SER A 139 -0.05 -7.42 -3.95
N ASP A 140 -0.26 -8.41 -3.11
CA ASP A 140 0.72 -9.44 -2.81
C ASP A 140 0.57 -10.56 -3.81
N LEU A 141 1.68 -10.89 -4.46
CA LEU A 141 1.71 -11.77 -5.62
C LEU A 141 2.65 -12.95 -5.36
N PHE A 142 2.21 -14.18 -5.68
CA PHE A 142 3.10 -15.33 -5.77
C PHE A 142 3.31 -15.76 -7.21
N ASN A 143 4.56 -16.06 -7.54
CA ASN A 143 4.92 -16.75 -8.77
C ASN A 143 4.95 -18.26 -8.48
N VAL A 144 3.89 -18.96 -8.88
CA VAL A 144 3.71 -20.39 -8.62
C VAL A 144 3.94 -21.20 -9.88
N THR A 145 4.34 -22.46 -9.72
CA THR A 145 4.45 -23.42 -10.82
C THR A 145 3.51 -24.59 -10.55
N THR A 146 2.61 -24.87 -11.50
CA THR A 146 1.70 -26.02 -11.44
C THR A 146 2.48 -27.34 -11.51
N ALA A 147 1.84 -28.46 -11.13
CA ALA A 147 2.45 -29.80 -11.23
C ALA A 147 2.91 -30.15 -12.67
N SER A 148 2.20 -29.62 -13.68
CA SER A 148 2.54 -29.73 -15.10
C SER A 148 3.66 -28.78 -15.57
N GLY A 149 4.21 -27.95 -14.68
CA GLY A 149 5.32 -27.03 -14.98
C GLY A 149 4.90 -25.63 -15.48
N HIS A 150 3.61 -25.30 -15.53
CA HIS A 150 3.16 -23.97 -15.94
C HIS A 150 3.37 -22.94 -14.82
N ARG A 151 4.11 -21.87 -15.14
CA ARG A 151 4.33 -20.72 -14.25
C ARG A 151 3.18 -19.73 -14.35
N GLN A 152 2.66 -19.29 -13.20
CA GLN A 152 1.53 -18.38 -13.12
C GLN A 152 1.72 -17.42 -11.95
N MET A 153 1.24 -16.18 -12.12
CA MET A 153 1.14 -15.22 -11.03
C MET A 153 -0.24 -15.37 -10.38
N ILE A 154 -0.28 -15.52 -9.05
CA ILE A 154 -1.53 -15.50 -8.27
C ILE A 154 -1.53 -14.29 -7.36
N ILE A 155 -2.71 -13.67 -7.20
CA ILE A 155 -2.95 -12.59 -6.25
C ILE A 155 -3.40 -13.22 -4.94
N VAL A 156 -2.73 -12.86 -3.85
CA VAL A 156 -3.01 -13.38 -2.50
C VAL A 156 -3.86 -12.39 -1.73
N GLU A 157 -3.48 -11.12 -1.76
CA GLU A 157 -4.14 -10.04 -1.03
C GLU A 157 -4.08 -8.75 -1.86
N THR A 158 -5.10 -7.91 -1.70
CA THR A 158 -5.08 -6.52 -2.16
C THR A 158 -5.26 -5.58 -0.98
N ASN A 159 -4.30 -4.68 -0.79
CA ASN A 159 -4.26 -3.71 0.29
C ASN A 159 -4.64 -2.31 -0.20
N SER A 160 -5.52 -1.63 0.53
CA SER A 160 -5.99 -0.27 0.25
C SER A 160 -5.01 0.84 0.60
N CYS A 161 -4.03 0.53 1.45
CA CYS A 161 -3.01 1.47 1.93
C CYS A 161 -1.65 0.78 1.99
N PRO A 162 -1.11 0.40 0.83
CA PRO A 162 0.17 -0.28 0.77
C PRO A 162 1.28 0.67 1.18
N SER A 163 2.38 0.07 1.60
CA SER A 163 3.62 0.73 1.95
C SER A 163 4.73 0.12 1.11
N GLY A 164 5.74 0.90 0.76
CA GLY A 164 6.85 0.37 -0.04
C GLY A 164 7.86 1.41 -0.52
N GLN A 165 7.50 2.70 -0.50
CA GLN A 165 8.33 3.73 -1.10
C GLN A 165 9.63 3.96 -0.33
N LYS A 166 9.61 3.87 1.01
CA LYS A 166 10.83 3.93 1.84
C LYS A 166 11.87 2.85 1.52
N SER A 167 11.45 1.79 0.82
CA SER A 167 12.27 0.65 0.40
C SER A 167 12.55 0.59 -1.10
N MET A 168 11.94 1.48 -1.89
CA MET A 168 12.06 1.48 -3.34
C MET A 168 13.23 2.39 -3.76
N PRO A 169 14.24 1.88 -4.49
CA PRO A 169 15.32 2.71 -5.03
C PRO A 169 14.79 3.80 -5.97
N LEU A 170 15.52 4.91 -6.07
CA LEU A 170 15.19 5.97 -7.00
C LEU A 170 15.26 5.45 -8.45
N LEU A 171 14.33 5.90 -9.29
CA LEU A 171 14.33 5.57 -10.72
C LEU A 171 15.40 6.37 -11.48
N SER A 172 15.74 7.56 -10.97
CA SER A 172 16.81 8.41 -11.48
C SER A 172 17.34 9.33 -10.36
N ASP A 173 18.65 9.62 -10.38
CA ASP A 173 19.33 10.42 -9.35
C ASP A 173 18.77 11.85 -9.14
N PRO A 174 18.31 12.58 -10.18
CA PRO A 174 17.75 13.93 -9.99
C PRO A 174 16.38 13.96 -9.30
N GLU A 175 15.70 12.82 -9.15
CA GLU A 175 14.33 12.74 -8.65
C GLU A 175 14.32 12.32 -7.18
N GLU A 176 14.61 13.28 -6.30
CA GLU A 176 14.77 13.06 -4.85
C GLU A 176 13.48 12.56 -4.17
N HIS A 177 12.30 12.92 -4.70
CA HIS A 177 11.00 12.47 -4.18
C HIS A 177 10.75 10.98 -4.48
N GLY A 178 11.47 10.41 -5.45
CA GLY A 178 11.35 9.02 -5.87
C GLY A 178 9.90 8.57 -6.05
N GLY A 179 9.61 7.38 -5.53
CA GLY A 179 8.27 6.80 -5.61
C GLY A 179 7.19 7.59 -4.85
N TYR A 180 7.53 8.40 -3.84
CA TYR A 180 6.55 9.25 -3.17
C TYR A 180 5.97 10.30 -4.13
N GLY A 181 6.82 10.94 -4.94
CA GLY A 181 6.44 11.89 -5.99
C GLY A 181 5.46 11.27 -6.98
N VAL A 182 5.82 10.11 -7.53
CA VAL A 182 4.98 9.36 -8.47
C VAL A 182 3.57 9.12 -7.91
N VAL A 183 3.47 8.68 -6.66
CA VAL A 183 2.17 8.38 -6.02
C VAL A 183 1.36 9.65 -5.83
N ILE A 184 1.94 10.68 -5.21
CA ILE A 184 1.24 11.93 -4.92
C ILE A 184 0.81 12.62 -6.21
N ASP A 185 1.73 12.85 -7.14
CA ASP A 185 1.46 13.63 -8.33
C ASP A 185 0.51 12.94 -9.30
N LEU A 186 0.63 11.62 -9.50
CA LEU A 186 -0.21 10.91 -10.47
C LEU A 186 -1.54 10.44 -9.90
N THR A 187 -1.63 10.22 -8.58
CA THR A 187 -2.81 9.59 -7.97
C THR A 187 -3.67 10.59 -7.20
N PHE A 188 -3.02 11.43 -6.37
CA PHE A 188 -3.72 12.23 -5.36
C PHE A 188 -3.80 13.72 -5.72
N LYS A 189 -2.87 14.26 -6.50
CA LYS A 189 -2.81 15.69 -6.84
C LYS A 189 -4.12 16.25 -7.39
N GLU A 190 -4.72 15.57 -8.36
CA GLU A 190 -6.01 15.98 -8.92
C GLU A 190 -7.14 15.94 -7.89
N LEU A 191 -7.13 14.97 -6.96
CA LEU A 191 -8.11 14.92 -5.87
C LEU A 191 -7.91 16.07 -4.89
N ILE A 192 -6.66 16.41 -4.58
CA ILE A 192 -6.30 17.55 -3.73
C ILE A 192 -6.80 18.86 -4.33
N LEU A 193 -6.54 19.08 -5.61
CA LEU A 193 -6.93 20.31 -6.30
C LEU A 193 -8.46 20.48 -6.39
N GLN A 194 -9.22 19.37 -6.34
CA GLN A 194 -10.69 19.37 -6.36
C GLN A 194 -11.33 19.46 -4.97
N ALA A 195 -10.54 19.33 -3.90
CA ALA A 195 -11.07 19.37 -2.54
C ALA A 195 -11.50 20.80 -2.13
N ASP A 196 -12.48 20.89 -1.23
CA ASP A 196 -12.97 22.16 -0.72
C ASP A 196 -11.96 22.82 0.23
N LYS A 197 -11.20 23.77 -0.30
CA LYS A 197 -10.16 24.50 0.44
C LYS A 197 -10.71 25.33 1.61
N SER A 198 -12.02 25.60 1.67
CA SER A 198 -12.61 26.32 2.80
C SER A 198 -12.62 25.50 4.09
N LEU A 199 -12.45 24.17 3.99
CA LEU A 199 -12.44 23.27 5.14
C LEU A 199 -11.15 23.38 5.96
N GLY A 200 -10.03 23.84 5.39
CA GLY A 200 -8.75 24.04 6.08
C GLY A 200 -7.53 23.50 5.32
N ASP A 201 -6.57 22.95 6.06
CA ASP A 201 -5.28 22.45 5.55
C ASP A 201 -5.34 20.95 5.14
N LEU A 202 -4.27 20.42 4.52
CA LEU A 202 -4.17 18.99 4.19
C LEU A 202 -3.66 18.17 5.37
N ALA A 203 -3.95 16.87 5.38
CA ALA A 203 -3.41 15.96 6.40
C ALA A 203 -3.12 14.53 5.90
N VAL A 204 -2.06 13.95 6.44
CA VAL A 204 -1.71 12.52 6.34
C VAL A 204 -1.90 11.90 7.71
N VAL A 205 -2.72 10.86 7.81
CA VAL A 205 -2.99 10.15 9.07
C VAL A 205 -2.30 8.79 9.04
N CYS A 206 -1.70 8.38 10.15
CA CYS A 206 -0.94 7.12 10.20
C CYS A 206 -0.98 6.46 11.57
N ASP A 207 -0.82 5.14 11.62
CA ASP A 207 -0.82 4.36 12.88
C ASP A 207 0.59 3.91 13.29
N LYS A 208 1.43 3.49 12.35
CA LYS A 208 2.68 2.75 12.67
C LYS A 208 3.90 3.18 11.85
N ASN A 209 3.70 3.63 10.63
CA ASN A 209 4.80 3.82 9.68
C ASN A 209 5.09 5.30 9.41
N MET A 210 5.66 5.96 10.42
CA MET A 210 5.95 7.40 10.37
C MET A 210 6.93 7.78 9.25
N MET A 211 7.96 6.95 9.00
CA MET A 211 8.95 7.21 7.93
C MET A 211 8.29 7.31 6.55
N GLU A 212 7.33 6.42 6.27
CA GLU A 212 6.59 6.44 5.01
C GLU A 212 5.54 7.57 4.98
N ALA A 213 4.77 7.70 6.05
CA ALA A 213 3.72 8.71 6.14
C ALA A 213 4.29 10.14 6.04
N SER A 214 5.44 10.39 6.67
CA SER A 214 6.11 11.68 6.58
C SER A 214 6.66 11.96 5.19
N GLY A 215 7.10 10.94 4.45
CA GLY A 215 7.52 11.09 3.06
C GLY A 215 6.37 11.53 2.16
N TYR A 216 5.19 10.90 2.31
CA TYR A 216 3.99 11.36 1.60
C TYR A 216 3.58 12.77 2.00
N ALA A 217 3.63 13.12 3.28
CA ALA A 217 3.25 14.46 3.74
C ALA A 217 4.17 15.55 3.20
N ALA A 218 5.49 15.32 3.21
CA ALA A 218 6.48 16.26 2.70
C ALA A 218 6.37 16.46 1.18
N VAL A 219 6.29 15.37 0.41
CA VAL A 219 6.05 15.47 -1.04
C VAL A 219 4.71 16.11 -1.35
N MET A 220 3.66 15.81 -0.58
CA MET A 220 2.35 16.47 -0.74
C MET A 220 2.45 17.98 -0.51
N ALA A 221 3.19 18.43 0.51
CA ALA A 221 3.40 19.84 0.78
C ALA A 221 4.19 20.55 -0.34
N GLU A 222 5.14 19.85 -0.97
CA GLU A 222 5.90 20.39 -2.10
C GLU A 222 5.10 20.41 -3.40
N SER A 223 4.40 19.33 -3.72
CA SER A 223 3.59 19.22 -4.94
C SER A 223 2.39 20.17 -4.95
N THR A 224 1.90 20.60 -3.79
CA THR A 224 0.72 21.47 -3.64
C THR A 224 1.07 22.91 -3.24
N GLY A 225 2.22 23.13 -2.60
CA GLY A 225 2.57 24.40 -1.96
C GLY A 225 1.74 24.71 -0.70
N GLU A 226 1.01 23.72 -0.17
CA GLU A 226 0.15 23.84 1.00
C GLU A 226 0.80 23.19 2.24
N ARG A 227 0.39 23.63 3.44
CA ARG A 227 0.80 22.96 4.68
C ARG A 227 0.09 21.60 4.77
N VAL A 228 0.82 20.59 5.21
CA VAL A 228 0.29 19.25 5.46
C VAL A 228 0.51 18.86 6.92
N TRP A 229 -0.54 18.38 7.59
CA TRP A 229 -0.47 17.88 8.96
C TRP A 229 -0.21 16.38 8.98
N ILE A 230 0.73 15.92 9.80
CA ILE A 230 0.89 14.50 10.12
C ILE A 230 0.17 14.23 11.44
N ALA A 231 -0.85 13.39 11.41
CA ALA A 231 -1.58 12.97 12.61
C ALA A 231 -1.38 11.47 12.87
N GLU A 232 -0.82 11.13 14.03
CA GLU A 232 -0.77 9.74 14.49
C GLU A 232 -2.14 9.33 15.06
N TYR A 233 -2.79 8.33 14.49
CA TYR A 233 -4.11 7.86 14.91
C TYR A 233 -4.06 6.37 15.27
N TYR A 234 -4.38 6.09 16.54
CA TYR A 234 -4.43 4.73 17.07
C TYR A 234 -5.86 4.42 17.53
N LEU A 235 -6.39 3.26 17.14
CA LEU A 235 -7.77 2.86 17.43
C LEU A 235 -8.12 2.89 18.93
N GLU A 236 -7.15 2.59 19.79
CA GLU A 236 -7.33 2.54 21.24
C GLU A 236 -6.85 3.79 21.98
N ASP A 237 -6.52 4.88 21.26
CA ASP A 237 -6.18 6.16 21.88
C ASP A 237 -7.46 6.78 22.49
N PRO A 238 -7.53 6.98 23.81
CA PRO A 238 -8.67 7.64 24.45
C PRO A 238 -8.77 9.13 24.12
N ASP A 239 -7.71 9.74 23.57
CA ASP A 239 -7.66 11.16 23.20
C ASP A 239 -6.88 11.37 21.88
N PRO A 240 -7.42 10.87 20.75
CA PRO A 240 -6.74 10.93 19.47
C PRO A 240 -6.62 12.37 18.95
N PRO A 241 -5.59 12.68 18.14
CA PRO A 241 -5.48 13.98 17.46
C PRO A 241 -6.49 14.15 16.33
N VAL A 242 -7.18 13.09 15.90
CA VAL A 242 -8.11 13.13 14.76
C VAL A 242 -9.53 12.90 15.23
N LYS A 243 -10.47 13.72 14.73
CA LYS A 243 -11.91 13.56 14.93
C LYS A 243 -12.65 13.61 13.60
N TRP A 244 -13.80 12.97 13.56
CA TRP A 244 -14.70 12.97 12.41
C TRP A 244 -16.10 13.39 12.86
N GLU A 245 -16.57 14.51 12.33
CA GLU A 245 -17.87 15.10 12.66
C GLU A 245 -18.50 15.61 11.36
N ASP A 246 -19.76 15.24 11.09
CA ASP A 246 -20.51 15.63 9.88
C ASP A 246 -19.77 15.41 8.54
N GLY A 247 -18.97 14.34 8.45
CA GLY A 247 -18.19 13.99 7.25
C GLY A 247 -16.90 14.82 7.07
N ILE A 248 -16.57 15.69 8.02
CA ILE A 248 -15.35 16.49 8.01
C ILE A 248 -14.35 15.89 9.00
N MET A 249 -13.14 15.63 8.52
CA MET A 249 -12.02 15.25 9.37
C MET A 249 -11.42 16.51 10.00
N SER A 250 -11.16 16.48 11.30
CA SER A 250 -10.41 17.53 11.98
C SER A 250 -9.19 17.00 12.72
N VAL A 251 -8.10 17.78 12.73
CA VAL A 251 -6.85 17.45 13.43
C VAL A 251 -6.52 18.44 14.55
N ARG A 252 -5.95 17.95 15.66
CA ARG A 252 -5.55 18.76 16.83
C ARG A 252 -4.13 19.32 16.66
N ASP A 253 -4.01 20.64 16.72
CA ASP A 253 -2.74 21.38 16.64
C ASP A 253 -2.06 21.52 18.02
N ASP A 254 -0.74 21.28 18.05
CA ASP A 254 0.13 21.35 19.24
C ASP A 254 0.16 22.74 19.89
N LYS A 255 -0.05 23.79 19.09
CA LYS A 255 0.03 25.19 19.56
C LYS A 255 -1.25 25.73 20.14
N LYS A 256 -2.39 25.05 19.97
CA LYS A 256 -3.70 25.63 20.32
C LYS A 256 -4.69 24.68 20.98
N GLY A 257 -4.45 23.36 21.01
CA GLY A 257 -5.44 22.39 21.48
C GLY A 257 -6.76 22.45 20.71
N LYS A 258 -6.76 23.09 19.53
CA LYS A 258 -7.92 23.30 18.68
C LYS A 258 -7.91 22.29 17.55
N PHE A 259 -9.10 21.82 17.20
CA PHE A 259 -9.33 20.99 16.03
C PHE A 259 -9.49 21.91 14.80
N LEU A 260 -8.74 21.60 13.74
CA LEU A 260 -8.80 22.27 12.44
C LEU A 260 -9.48 21.32 11.45
N GLY A 261 -10.48 21.78 10.71
CA GLY A 261 -11.07 21.01 9.62
C GLY A 261 -10.06 20.78 8.48
N MET A 262 -10.21 19.69 7.74
CA MET A 262 -9.29 19.31 6.67
C MET A 262 -10.06 19.00 5.38
N PRO A 263 -9.78 19.66 4.23
CA PRO A 263 -10.17 19.17 2.91
C PRO A 263 -9.74 17.72 2.73
N LEU A 264 -10.69 16.90 2.29
CA LEU A 264 -10.55 15.46 2.29
C LEU A 264 -9.61 15.01 1.17
N VAL A 265 -8.37 14.64 1.51
CA VAL A 265 -7.48 13.88 0.63
C VAL A 265 -6.75 12.82 1.46
N TYR A 266 -7.14 11.58 1.27
CA TYR A 266 -6.60 10.43 2.00
C TYR A 266 -5.13 10.16 1.65
N VAL A 267 -4.27 10.12 2.66
CA VAL A 267 -3.23 9.09 2.77
C VAL A 267 -3.29 8.54 4.19
N VAL A 268 -4.12 7.51 4.41
CA VAL A 268 -4.31 6.86 5.73
C VAL A 268 -4.53 5.37 5.60
N LYS A 269 -3.65 4.59 6.24
CA LYS A 269 -3.85 3.17 6.54
C LYS A 269 -4.83 3.01 7.71
N ILE A 270 -6.05 2.57 7.43
CA ILE A 270 -6.96 2.00 8.44
C ILE A 270 -6.86 0.47 8.31
N ILE A 271 -6.17 -0.17 9.24
CA ILE A 271 -6.22 -1.63 9.40
C ILE A 271 -7.49 -1.93 10.19
N ASN A 272 -8.53 -2.44 9.53
CA ASN A 272 -9.57 -3.20 10.22
C ASN A 272 -9.23 -4.68 10.13
N PRO A 273 -8.88 -5.37 11.23
CA PRO A 273 -9.24 -6.76 11.36
C PRO A 273 -10.68 -6.82 11.88
N SER A 274 -11.52 -7.54 11.15
CA SER A 274 -12.76 -8.16 11.69
C SER A 274 -12.48 -8.96 12.94
#